data_AF-A0A356KM56-F1
#
_entry.id   AF-A0A356KM56-F1
#
_cell.length_a   1.000
_cell.length_b   1.000
_cell.length_c   1.000
_cell.angle_alpha   90.00
_cell.angle_beta   90.00
_cell.angle_gamma   90.00
#
_symmetry.space_group_name_H-M   'P 1'
#
loop_
_entity.id
_entity.type
_entity.pdbx_description
1 polymer ?
#
loop_
_entity_poly.entity_id
_entity_poly.type
_entity_poly.pdbx_seq_one_letter_code
_entity_poly.pdbx_strand_id
1 'polypeptide(L)'
;MSRARGGASGSRASLAQPQSRAVASRESVRIVRMVFLLRNPRLGVQMLCDCALDSAPSEEVLMSLRASLLASALLAGLLPASAQESRPAVPSERADEPYLKNVRQLTFGDERAGEAYFSPDGKRILFQAKRPGQAYYQIYLVSADGKGRRMVSTGKGKTTCAFFHPTDPNLFIYASSHLDARTHKAPPPRETRRYKWDYDDSFDIFLADLRTGEIKKQLTTTSGYDAECSFSPDGKTICFTTRREGKPDAIYLMNADGSDQRPLVAKEGVDCGGPFFSPDGKWVIYRASAKGSRVMHSYMTSVDGKQTITLTRTPRINWAPFFHPSGNYAAYGATAKGSYSDFDIFLVKTDGSFEEVALTVDTGFDGLPAFSPDGKTIAWSSGRGGNPQVFLADFVMPPASAFKPGPKAAPKSPHGAGSGHGGSGGHGGSSGHGGSGHG
;
A
#
# COMPACT_ATOMS: atom_id res chain seq x y z
N MET A 1 -4.91 -22.63 65.27
CA MET A 1 -3.54 -22.48 65.81
C MET A 1 -2.83 -21.43 64.96
N SER A 2 -2.74 -20.19 65.45
CA SER A 2 -1.52 -19.51 65.94
C SER A 2 -0.54 -19.13 64.82
N ARG A 3 -0.30 -17.84 64.48
CA ARG A 3 0.70 -16.91 65.12
C ARG A 3 2.09 -17.58 65.26
N ALA A 4 3.26 -17.00 64.94
CA ALA A 4 3.70 -15.63 64.74
C ALA A 4 5.17 -15.58 64.22
N ARG A 5 5.57 -14.41 63.68
CA ARG A 5 6.79 -13.59 63.94
C ARG A 5 8.18 -14.23 64.22
N GLY A 6 9.19 -13.58 63.63
CA GLY A 6 10.59 -13.45 64.12
C GLY A 6 11.55 -13.39 62.92
N GLY A 7 12.40 -12.37 62.67
CA GLY A 7 12.97 -11.34 63.52
C GLY A 7 14.47 -11.63 63.77
N ALA A 8 15.32 -10.65 63.43
CA ALA A 8 16.76 -10.51 63.76
C ALA A 8 17.78 -11.28 62.89
N SER A 9 19.02 -10.86 62.65
CA SER A 9 19.76 -9.58 62.68
C SER A 9 21.25 -9.92 62.44
N GLY A 10 22.03 -9.01 61.86
CA GLY A 10 23.50 -9.05 61.84
C GLY A 10 24.10 -9.46 60.49
N SER A 11 25.25 -8.97 60.04
CA SER A 11 26.18 -7.94 60.49
C SER A 11 27.17 -7.72 59.34
N ARG A 12 27.66 -6.48 59.22
CA ARG A 12 28.62 -5.95 58.24
C ARG A 12 29.84 -6.84 57.96
N ALA A 13 30.29 -6.82 56.71
CA ALA A 13 31.71 -6.67 56.37
C ALA A 13 31.85 -5.88 55.05
N SER A 14 32.57 -4.77 55.16
CA SER A 14 32.90 -3.80 54.11
C SER A 14 34.25 -4.19 53.50
N LEU A 15 34.40 -4.19 52.18
CA LEU A 15 35.70 -4.06 51.53
C LEU A 15 35.62 -3.03 50.40
N ALA A 16 36.57 -2.11 50.49
CA ALA A 16 36.59 -0.80 49.86
C ALA A 16 37.18 -0.84 48.44
N GLN A 17 36.64 0.03 47.58
CA GLN A 17 37.30 0.46 46.34
C GLN A 17 38.33 1.56 46.66
N PRO A 18 39.53 1.55 46.04
CA PRO A 18 40.46 2.65 46.18
C PRO A 18 40.06 3.84 45.28
N GLN A 19 39.93 5.01 45.89
CA GLN A 19 39.90 6.31 45.22
C GLN A 19 41.34 6.78 44.96
N SER A 20 41.64 7.23 43.74
CA SER A 20 42.75 8.14 43.48
C SER A 20 42.18 9.51 43.08
N ARG A 21 42.52 10.53 43.88
CA ARG A 21 42.27 11.95 43.61
C ARG A 21 43.33 12.47 42.64
N ALA A 22 42.90 13.16 41.59
CA ALA A 22 43.70 14.18 40.92
C ALA A 22 42.90 15.49 40.93
N VAL A 23 43.49 16.53 41.54
CA VAL A 23 43.01 17.90 41.55
C VAL A 23 43.61 18.58 40.32
N ALA A 24 42.78 19.22 39.49
CA ALA A 24 43.23 20.15 38.47
C ALA A 24 42.29 21.36 38.39
N SER A 25 42.91 22.53 38.27
CA SER A 25 42.41 23.90 38.39
C SER A 25 41.31 24.27 37.38
N ARG A 26 40.37 25.11 37.81
CA ARG A 26 39.42 25.81 36.93
C ARG A 26 40.13 26.96 36.19
N GLU A 27 40.47 26.76 34.92
CA GLU A 27 40.72 27.87 33.99
C GLU A 27 39.40 28.33 33.36
N SER A 28 39.23 29.64 33.29
CA SER A 28 38.04 30.28 32.73
C SER A 28 38.23 30.48 31.23
N VAL A 29 37.55 29.69 30.39
CA VAL A 29 37.57 29.86 28.93
C VAL A 29 36.68 31.06 28.56
N ARG A 30 37.28 32.13 28.02
CA ARG A 30 36.55 33.22 27.36
C ARG A 30 36.17 32.77 25.94
N ILE A 31 34.88 32.54 25.70
CA ILE A 31 34.35 32.26 24.36
C ILE A 31 34.25 33.59 23.60
N VAL A 32 35.04 33.78 22.55
CA VAL A 32 34.86 34.88 21.60
C VAL A 32 33.97 34.39 20.46
N ARG A 33 32.76 34.95 20.35
CA ARG A 33 31.82 34.66 19.26
C ARG A 33 32.17 35.55 18.06
N MET A 34 32.66 34.98 16.96
CA MET A 34 32.79 35.69 15.69
C MET A 34 31.71 35.21 14.72
N VAL A 35 30.85 36.13 14.29
CA VAL A 35 29.77 35.87 13.33
C VAL A 35 30.23 36.37 11.96
N PHE A 36 30.38 35.48 10.99
CA PHE A 36 30.60 35.85 9.58
C PHE A 36 29.26 35.89 8.84
N LEU A 37 28.88 37.08 8.36
CA LEU A 37 27.70 37.28 7.52
C LEU A 37 28.11 37.17 6.05
N LEU A 38 27.83 36.02 5.43
CA LEU A 38 27.88 35.89 3.97
C LEU A 38 26.49 36.17 3.39
N ARG A 39 26.31 37.35 2.80
CA ARG A 39 25.11 37.70 2.02
C ARG A 39 25.36 37.35 0.56
N ASN A 40 24.61 36.38 0.03
CA ASN A 40 24.52 36.16 -1.42
C ASN A 40 23.27 36.89 -1.97
N PRO A 41 23.42 37.99 -2.73
CA PRO A 41 22.29 38.84 -3.12
C PRO A 41 21.33 38.22 -4.15
N ARG A 42 21.58 37.00 -4.65
CA ARG A 42 20.71 36.34 -5.66
C ARG A 42 19.87 35.17 -5.14
N LEU A 43 20.10 34.66 -3.93
CA LEU A 43 19.45 33.44 -3.45
C LEU A 43 18.78 33.55 -2.08
N GLY A 44 18.92 34.65 -1.34
CA GLY A 44 18.16 34.87 -0.10
C GLY A 44 18.33 33.81 1.00
N VAL A 45 19.38 32.99 0.96
CA VAL A 45 19.67 31.96 1.98
C VAL A 45 20.73 32.46 2.96
N GLN A 46 20.45 32.29 4.25
CA GLN A 46 21.34 32.65 5.36
C GLN A 46 21.98 31.36 5.90
N MET A 47 23.31 31.25 5.85
CA MET A 47 24.05 30.12 6.42
C MET A 47 24.79 30.59 7.66
N LEU A 48 24.53 29.94 8.80
CA LEU A 48 25.31 30.10 10.02
C LEU A 48 26.27 28.92 10.13
N CYS A 49 27.57 29.22 10.25
CA CYS A 49 28.60 28.23 10.52
C CYS A 49 29.24 28.60 11.85
N ASP A 50 29.05 27.76 12.87
CA ASP A 50 29.71 27.90 14.16
C ASP A 50 31.00 27.06 14.15
N CYS A 51 32.14 27.70 14.38
CA CYS A 51 33.41 27.03 14.62
C CYS A 51 33.97 27.51 15.96
N ALA A 52 34.24 26.56 16.87
CA ALA A 52 34.94 26.84 18.11
C ALA A 52 36.45 26.74 17.86
N LEU A 53 37.21 27.78 18.22
CA LEU A 53 38.67 27.80 18.19
C LEU A 53 39.19 28.19 19.58
N ASP A 54 40.17 27.44 20.09
CA ASP A 54 40.74 27.61 21.44
C ASP A 54 41.77 28.77 21.54
N SER A 55 42.08 29.47 20.45
CA SER A 55 42.86 30.72 20.47
C SER A 55 42.74 31.50 19.15
N ALA A 56 42.98 32.81 19.20
CA ALA A 56 42.95 33.69 18.02
C ALA A 56 44.15 33.39 17.09
N PRO A 57 43.93 33.12 15.79
CA PRO A 57 45.01 32.83 14.85
C PRO A 57 45.84 34.08 14.51
N SER A 58 47.13 33.90 14.23
CA SER A 58 48.02 34.98 13.78
C SER A 58 47.67 35.49 12.37
N GLU A 59 48.03 36.74 12.06
CA GLU A 59 47.75 37.42 10.77
C GLU A 59 48.23 36.62 9.54
N GLU A 60 49.30 35.82 9.67
CA GLU A 60 49.77 34.94 8.58
C GLU A 60 48.81 33.78 8.26
N VAL A 61 48.13 33.23 9.28
CA VAL A 61 47.11 32.17 9.10
C VAL A 61 45.85 32.77 8.46
N LEU A 62 45.52 34.02 8.79
CA LEU A 62 44.40 34.74 8.19
C LEU A 62 44.63 35.03 6.69
N MET A 63 45.86 35.35 6.29
CA MET A 63 46.21 35.55 4.87
C MET A 63 46.19 34.24 4.06
N SER A 64 46.68 33.13 4.62
CA SER A 64 46.61 31.82 3.94
C SER A 64 45.17 31.31 3.77
N LEU A 65 44.29 31.53 4.76
CA LEU A 65 42.87 31.16 4.67
C LEU A 65 42.12 32.01 3.63
N ARG A 66 42.47 33.29 3.46
CA ARG A 66 41.89 34.16 2.43
C ARG A 66 42.31 33.75 1.01
N ALA A 67 43.55 33.30 0.83
CA ALA A 67 44.01 32.78 -0.47
C ALA A 67 43.34 31.44 -0.84
N SER A 68 43.10 30.55 0.13
CA SER A 68 42.38 29.29 -0.09
C SER A 68 40.88 29.49 -0.33
N LEU A 69 40.24 30.47 0.31
CA LEU A 69 38.82 30.78 0.11
C LEU A 69 38.51 31.46 -1.24
N LEU A 70 39.46 32.22 -1.80
CA LEU A 70 39.35 32.78 -3.16
C LEU A 70 39.53 31.70 -4.24
N ALA A 71 40.35 30.68 -4.00
CA ALA A 71 40.48 29.53 -4.90
C ALA A 71 39.22 28.63 -4.89
N SER A 72 38.53 28.52 -3.75
CA SER A 72 37.23 27.81 -3.66
C SER A 72 36.07 28.61 -4.26
N ALA A 73 36.12 29.94 -4.25
CA ALA A 73 35.10 30.80 -4.86
C ALA A 73 35.14 30.81 -6.40
N LEU A 74 36.31 30.53 -7.00
CA LEU A 74 36.46 30.41 -8.46
C LEU A 74 36.12 29.01 -9.02
N LEU A 75 36.07 27.97 -8.19
CA LEU A 75 35.51 26.66 -8.58
C LEU A 75 34.00 26.51 -8.32
N ALA A 76 33.41 27.38 -7.49
CA ALA A 76 31.96 27.36 -7.21
C ALA A 76 31.10 27.90 -8.38
N GLY A 77 31.72 28.48 -9.42
CA GLY A 77 31.05 29.03 -10.60
C GLY A 77 30.78 28.04 -11.74
N LEU A 78 31.18 26.77 -11.58
CA LEU A 78 31.01 25.71 -12.60
C LEU A 78 30.28 24.48 -12.05
N LEU A 79 29.46 24.64 -11.01
CA LEU A 79 28.45 23.63 -10.74
C LEU A 79 27.40 23.75 -11.85
N PRO A 80 27.17 22.72 -12.68
CA PRO A 80 26.03 22.75 -13.58
C PRO A 80 24.82 23.03 -12.71
N ALA A 81 24.01 24.02 -13.11
CA ALA A 81 22.71 24.25 -12.52
C ALA A 81 22.09 22.87 -12.33
N SER A 82 21.74 22.53 -11.07
CA SER A 82 21.06 21.29 -10.74
C SER A 82 20.07 21.05 -11.87
N ALA A 83 20.32 20.01 -12.67
CA ALA A 83 19.38 19.57 -13.66
C ALA A 83 18.18 19.17 -12.83
N GLN A 84 17.24 20.11 -12.70
CA GLN A 84 15.91 19.83 -12.22
C GLN A 84 15.43 18.82 -13.24
N GLU A 85 15.53 17.52 -12.90
CA GLU A 85 15.14 16.42 -13.77
C GLU A 85 13.80 16.83 -14.35
N SER A 86 13.81 17.15 -15.65
CA SER A 86 12.62 17.55 -16.35
C SER A 86 11.69 16.36 -16.20
N ARG A 87 10.62 16.53 -15.40
CA ARG A 87 9.62 15.47 -15.23
C ARG A 87 9.25 15.02 -16.63
N PRO A 88 9.45 13.74 -16.99
CA PRO A 88 9.13 13.28 -18.33
C PRO A 88 7.69 13.69 -18.63
N ALA A 89 7.46 14.23 -19.84
CA ALA A 89 6.13 14.64 -20.26
C ALA A 89 5.24 13.39 -20.25
N VAL A 90 4.42 13.28 -19.22
CA VAL A 90 3.43 12.22 -19.07
C VAL A 90 2.30 12.53 -20.04
N PRO A 91 1.71 11.54 -20.73
CA PRO A 91 0.61 11.78 -21.66
C PRO A 91 -0.47 12.65 -21.02
N SER A 92 -0.79 13.74 -21.73
CA SER A 92 -1.79 14.75 -21.38
C SER A 92 -3.18 14.15 -21.24
N GLU A 93 -4.09 14.92 -20.62
CA GLU A 93 -5.52 14.63 -20.57
C GLU A 93 -6.04 13.98 -21.84
N ARG A 94 -6.83 12.92 -21.70
CA ARG A 94 -7.44 12.24 -22.83
C ARG A 94 -8.90 12.64 -22.98
N ALA A 95 -9.31 12.95 -24.20
CA ALA A 95 -10.69 13.35 -24.48
C ALA A 95 -11.71 12.22 -24.24
N ASP A 96 -11.25 10.96 -24.31
CA ASP A 96 -12.03 9.76 -24.05
C ASP A 96 -12.12 9.38 -22.56
N GLU A 97 -11.50 10.17 -21.67
CA GLU A 97 -11.56 10.02 -20.21
C GLU A 97 -12.13 11.29 -19.56
N PRO A 98 -13.41 11.61 -19.84
CA PRO A 98 -13.97 12.92 -19.50
C PRO A 98 -14.08 13.16 -17.98
N TYR A 99 -13.96 12.11 -17.17
CA TYR A 99 -14.14 12.13 -15.71
C TYR A 99 -12.82 12.30 -14.93
N LEU A 100 -11.69 12.37 -15.62
CA LEU A 100 -10.36 12.58 -15.05
C LEU A 100 -9.75 13.83 -15.67
N LYS A 101 -9.58 14.89 -14.87
CA LYS A 101 -8.97 16.17 -15.28
C LYS A 101 -7.62 16.36 -14.62
N ASN A 102 -6.78 17.20 -15.21
CA ASN A 102 -5.45 17.56 -14.72
C ASN A 102 -4.60 16.32 -14.34
N VAL A 103 -4.66 15.29 -15.18
CA VAL A 103 -3.94 14.02 -14.96
C VAL A 103 -2.44 14.29 -14.85
N ARG A 104 -1.83 13.78 -13.78
CA ARG A 104 -0.39 13.88 -13.55
C ARG A 104 0.18 12.65 -12.87
N GLN A 105 1.37 12.24 -13.28
CA GLN A 105 2.13 11.21 -12.58
C GLN A 105 2.74 11.77 -11.29
N LEU A 106 2.63 11.01 -10.21
CA LEU A 106 3.16 11.34 -8.89
C LEU A 106 4.56 10.76 -8.68
N THR A 107 4.81 9.53 -9.13
CA THR A 107 6.05 8.78 -8.85
C THR A 107 6.93 8.64 -10.09
N PHE A 108 8.25 8.75 -9.93
CA PHE A 108 9.22 8.70 -11.03
C PHE A 108 10.47 7.92 -10.60
N GLY A 109 11.11 7.24 -11.57
CA GLY A 109 12.37 6.51 -11.34
C GLY A 109 12.24 5.22 -10.54
N ASP A 110 11.02 4.73 -10.32
CA ASP A 110 10.76 3.46 -9.65
C ASP A 110 10.65 2.35 -10.70
N GLU A 111 11.14 1.14 -10.41
CA GLU A 111 10.92 0.00 -11.30
C GLU A 111 9.42 -0.26 -11.45
N ARG A 112 8.68 -0.14 -10.35
CA ARG A 112 7.21 -0.12 -10.26
C ARG A 112 6.77 0.62 -9.01
N ALA A 113 5.67 1.35 -9.10
CA ALA A 113 4.98 1.97 -7.96
C ALA A 113 3.46 1.88 -8.14
N GLY A 114 2.73 1.79 -7.04
CA GLY A 114 1.28 1.67 -7.08
C GLY A 114 0.66 1.63 -5.69
N GLU A 115 -0.63 1.27 -5.65
CA GLU A 115 -1.41 1.10 -4.42
C GLU A 115 -1.27 2.29 -3.46
N ALA A 116 -1.80 3.43 -3.89
CA ALA A 116 -1.64 4.69 -3.20
C ALA A 116 -2.90 5.06 -2.42
N TYR A 117 -2.74 5.54 -1.18
CA TYR A 117 -3.84 5.99 -0.33
C TYR A 117 -3.55 7.38 0.24
N PHE A 118 -4.57 8.23 0.30
CA PHE A 118 -4.47 9.56 0.88
C PHE A 118 -4.51 9.52 2.41
N SER A 119 -3.80 10.45 3.05
CA SER A 119 -4.00 10.74 4.47
C SER A 119 -5.38 11.35 4.72
N PRO A 120 -5.92 11.29 5.96
CA PRO A 120 -7.24 11.86 6.29
C PRO A 120 -7.40 13.35 5.97
N ASP A 121 -6.30 14.12 5.95
CA ASP A 121 -6.28 15.53 5.56
C ASP A 121 -6.03 15.78 4.06
N GLY A 122 -5.85 14.71 3.27
CA GLY A 122 -5.59 14.75 1.82
C GLY A 122 -4.20 15.24 1.41
N LYS A 123 -3.31 15.56 2.36
CA LYS A 123 -2.02 16.23 2.07
C LYS A 123 -0.87 15.27 1.80
N ARG A 124 -0.98 14.02 2.22
CA ARG A 124 0.07 13.00 2.12
C ARG A 124 -0.49 11.75 1.47
N ILE A 125 0.41 10.97 0.88
CA ILE A 125 0.09 9.72 0.19
C ILE A 125 1.05 8.64 0.66
N LEU A 126 0.51 7.52 1.14
CA LEU A 126 1.24 6.27 1.33
C LEU A 126 1.10 5.43 0.06
N PHE A 127 2.18 4.82 -0.39
CA PHE A 127 2.17 3.95 -1.56
C PHE A 127 3.28 2.91 -1.49
N GLN A 128 3.17 1.86 -2.31
CA GLN A 128 4.24 0.87 -2.44
C GLN A 128 5.06 1.13 -3.70
N ALA A 129 6.38 0.98 -3.59
CA ALA A 129 7.28 1.06 -4.73
C ALA A 129 8.47 0.12 -4.60
N LYS A 130 8.93 -0.41 -5.72
CA LYS A 130 10.21 -1.10 -5.85
C LYS A 130 11.15 -0.17 -6.60
N ARG A 131 12.18 0.32 -5.92
CA ARG A 131 13.19 1.20 -6.51
C ARG A 131 14.40 0.39 -7.00
N PRO A 132 15.18 0.92 -7.96
CA PRO A 132 16.43 0.28 -8.39
C PRO A 132 17.32 -0.12 -7.21
N GLY A 133 17.81 -1.35 -7.22
CA GLY A 133 18.64 -1.92 -6.15
C GLY A 133 17.87 -2.50 -4.96
N GLN A 134 16.54 -2.39 -4.92
CA GLN A 134 15.73 -3.01 -3.87
C GLN A 134 15.30 -4.43 -4.25
N ALA A 135 15.37 -5.34 -3.28
CA ALA A 135 14.92 -6.71 -3.45
C ALA A 135 13.40 -6.78 -3.70
N TYR A 136 12.63 -5.99 -2.95
CA TYR A 136 11.16 -6.06 -2.90
C TYR A 136 10.53 -4.67 -2.82
N TYR A 137 9.21 -4.61 -3.01
CA TYR A 137 8.42 -3.41 -2.69
C TYR A 137 8.65 -2.99 -1.25
N GLN A 138 8.71 -1.68 -1.05
CA GLN A 138 8.76 -1.00 0.24
C GLN A 138 7.65 0.05 0.29
N ILE A 139 7.29 0.49 1.50
CA ILE A 139 6.26 1.52 1.71
C ILE A 139 6.92 2.89 1.78
N TYR A 140 6.38 3.83 1.01
CA TYR A 140 6.84 5.21 0.93
C TYR A 140 5.72 6.17 1.29
N LEU A 141 6.14 7.29 1.88
CA LEU A 141 5.32 8.47 2.10
C LEU A 141 5.78 9.58 1.17
N VAL A 142 4.84 10.29 0.56
CA VAL A 142 5.09 11.51 -0.22
C VAL A 142 4.01 12.54 0.07
N SER A 143 4.31 13.83 -0.12
CA SER A 143 3.29 14.87 -0.14
C SER A 143 2.43 14.72 -1.40
N ALA A 144 1.16 15.12 -1.37
CA ALA A 144 0.26 15.01 -2.52
C ALA A 144 0.78 15.79 -3.75
N ASP A 145 1.61 16.82 -3.57
CA ASP A 145 2.28 17.56 -4.65
C ASP A 145 3.52 16.85 -5.23
N GLY A 146 3.87 15.67 -4.70
CA GLY A 146 5.00 14.84 -5.10
C GLY A 146 6.32 15.16 -4.38
N LYS A 147 6.34 16.08 -3.41
CA LYS A 147 7.57 16.47 -2.69
C LYS A 147 7.82 15.65 -1.43
N GLY A 148 9.09 15.59 -1.03
CA GLY A 148 9.49 15.04 0.27
C GLY A 148 9.30 13.54 0.40
N ARG A 149 9.45 12.78 -0.70
CA ARG A 149 9.35 11.32 -0.68
C ARG A 149 10.38 10.71 0.27
N ARG A 150 9.94 9.78 1.13
CA ARG A 150 10.81 8.95 1.96
C ARG A 150 10.20 7.58 2.23
N MET A 151 11.06 6.59 2.49
CA MET A 151 10.62 5.26 2.94
C MET A 151 10.10 5.35 4.38
N VAL A 152 9.04 4.59 4.69
CA VAL A 152 8.46 4.48 6.03
C VAL A 152 8.42 3.04 6.55
N SER A 153 8.61 2.04 5.68
CA SER A 153 8.85 0.66 6.10
C SER A 153 10.30 0.45 6.56
N THR A 154 10.59 -0.72 7.12
CA THR A 154 11.89 -1.09 7.68
C THR A 154 13.03 -1.24 6.66
N GLY A 155 12.71 -1.24 5.36
CA GLY A 155 13.67 -1.57 4.29
C GLY A 155 14.05 -3.04 4.22
N LYS A 156 13.43 -3.90 5.06
CA LYS A 156 13.69 -5.34 5.14
C LYS A 156 12.41 -6.11 4.82
N GLY A 157 12.59 -7.33 4.31
CA GLY A 157 11.46 -8.17 3.94
C GLY A 157 10.63 -7.61 2.79
N LYS A 158 9.55 -8.31 2.49
CA LYS A 158 8.50 -7.83 1.60
C LYS A 158 7.55 -6.91 2.39
N THR A 159 6.88 -6.01 1.69
CA THR A 159 5.83 -5.17 2.27
C THR A 159 4.66 -5.01 1.30
N THR A 160 3.45 -4.82 1.82
CA THR A 160 2.26 -4.51 1.02
C THR A 160 1.23 -3.75 1.85
N CYS A 161 0.25 -3.12 1.16
CA CYS A 161 -1.01 -2.63 1.72
C CYS A 161 -0.85 -1.76 2.98
N ALA A 162 -0.32 -0.56 2.80
CA ALA A 162 -0.21 0.41 3.90
C ALA A 162 -1.46 1.29 3.99
N PHE A 163 -1.87 1.66 5.20
CA PHE A 163 -3.03 2.53 5.41
C PHE A 163 -2.81 3.48 6.59
N PHE A 164 -3.22 4.74 6.45
CA PHE A 164 -3.09 5.73 7.52
C PHE A 164 -4.01 5.41 8.70
N HIS A 165 -3.58 5.73 9.91
CA HIS A 165 -4.51 5.82 11.03
C HIS A 165 -5.47 7.01 10.80
N PRO A 166 -6.79 6.84 10.98
CA PRO A 166 -7.77 7.84 10.57
C PRO A 166 -7.79 9.09 11.46
N THR A 167 -7.35 8.96 12.71
CA THR A 167 -7.42 10.04 13.72
C THR A 167 -6.06 10.42 14.33
N ASP A 168 -5.02 9.63 14.08
CA ASP A 168 -3.67 9.90 14.58
C ASP A 168 -2.75 10.15 13.37
N PRO A 169 -2.31 11.40 13.14
CA PRO A 169 -1.56 11.77 11.95
C PRO A 169 -0.13 11.19 11.93
N ASN A 170 0.32 10.56 13.02
CA ASN A 170 1.65 9.99 13.17
C ASN A 170 1.67 8.47 13.05
N LEU A 171 0.53 7.80 12.88
CA LEU A 171 0.47 6.35 12.82
C LEU A 171 -0.02 5.85 11.46
N PHE A 172 0.47 4.68 11.08
CA PHE A 172 -0.02 3.92 9.95
C PHE A 172 0.14 2.41 10.21
N ILE A 173 -0.64 1.61 9.50
CA ILE A 173 -0.49 0.16 9.46
C ILE A 173 0.02 -0.29 8.10
N TYR A 174 0.76 -1.39 8.07
CA TYR A 174 1.16 -2.05 6.83
C TYR A 174 1.50 -3.52 7.10
N ALA A 175 1.48 -4.34 6.05
CA ALA A 175 1.86 -5.74 6.15
C ALA A 175 3.31 -5.95 5.73
N SER A 176 4.04 -6.83 6.42
CA SER A 176 5.44 -7.09 6.13
C SER A 176 5.93 -8.46 6.58
N SER A 177 6.94 -8.99 5.90
CA SER A 177 7.67 -10.20 6.29
C SER A 177 9.01 -9.90 6.97
N HIS A 178 9.26 -8.67 7.43
CA HIS A 178 10.59 -8.22 7.87
C HIS A 178 11.17 -8.99 9.07
N LEU A 179 10.34 -9.69 9.85
CA LEU A 179 10.79 -10.57 10.93
C LEU A 179 11.42 -11.87 10.41
N ASP A 180 11.10 -12.28 9.17
CA ASP A 180 11.70 -13.44 8.54
C ASP A 180 12.93 -13.07 7.71
N ALA A 181 14.11 -13.43 8.23
CA ALA A 181 15.39 -13.20 7.58
C ALA A 181 15.51 -13.83 6.18
N ARG A 182 14.75 -14.90 5.88
CA ARG A 182 14.71 -15.53 4.55
C ARG A 182 14.21 -14.57 3.48
N THR A 183 13.41 -13.58 3.86
CA THR A 183 12.80 -12.59 2.96
C THR A 183 13.62 -11.32 2.82
N HIS A 184 14.81 -11.22 3.43
CA HIS A 184 15.62 -10.00 3.36
C HIS A 184 16.38 -9.84 2.04
N LYS A 185 16.52 -10.94 1.27
CA LYS A 185 17.18 -10.94 -0.03
C LYS A 185 16.30 -11.60 -1.06
N ALA A 186 16.23 -11.01 -2.26
CA ALA A 186 15.57 -11.65 -3.38
C ALA A 186 16.29 -12.96 -3.74
N PRO A 187 15.55 -14.05 -4.02
CA PRO A 187 16.16 -15.22 -4.63
C PRO A 187 16.77 -14.83 -5.99
N PRO A 188 17.79 -15.56 -6.47
CA PRO A 188 18.34 -15.30 -7.80
C PRO A 188 17.24 -15.36 -8.88
N PRO A 189 17.32 -14.54 -9.94
CA PRO A 189 16.34 -14.53 -11.01
C PRO A 189 16.18 -15.95 -11.58
N ARG A 190 14.94 -16.47 -11.58
CA ARG A 190 14.62 -17.71 -12.30
C ARG A 190 14.15 -17.33 -13.71
N GLU A 191 14.72 -17.96 -14.74
CA GLU A 191 14.49 -17.61 -16.15
C GLU A 191 13.03 -17.65 -16.60
N THR A 192 12.14 -18.36 -15.89
CA THR A 192 10.76 -18.58 -16.35
C THR A 192 9.74 -18.57 -15.20
N ARG A 193 9.28 -17.40 -14.76
CA ARG A 193 7.97 -17.30 -14.10
C ARG A 193 7.16 -16.11 -14.60
N ARG A 194 5.91 -16.39 -14.98
CA ARG A 194 4.84 -15.38 -15.00
C ARG A 194 4.73 -14.79 -13.59
N TYR A 195 4.56 -13.48 -13.49
CA TYR A 195 4.33 -12.78 -12.23
C TYR A 195 3.22 -13.48 -11.43
N LYS A 196 3.57 -14.00 -10.25
CA LYS A 196 2.64 -14.49 -9.24
C LYS A 196 2.92 -13.66 -8.00
N TRP A 197 1.88 -13.15 -7.35
CA TRP A 197 2.04 -12.57 -6.02
C TRP A 197 2.55 -13.68 -5.10
N ASP A 198 3.81 -13.57 -4.67
CA ASP A 198 4.40 -14.49 -3.72
C ASP A 198 3.88 -14.11 -2.33
N TYR A 199 2.68 -14.62 -2.00
CA TYR A 199 2.15 -14.68 -0.64
C TYR A 199 3.17 -15.43 0.22
N ASP A 200 4.03 -14.69 0.88
CA ASP A 200 4.95 -15.23 1.86
C ASP A 200 4.14 -15.73 3.06
N ASP A 201 4.56 -16.83 3.66
CA ASP A 201 3.89 -17.43 4.81
C ASP A 201 4.28 -16.76 6.14
N SER A 202 5.03 -15.66 6.05
CA SER A 202 5.52 -14.86 7.17
C SER A 202 5.01 -13.41 7.18
N PHE A 203 3.95 -13.10 6.43
CA PHE A 203 3.37 -11.76 6.45
C PHE A 203 2.56 -11.54 7.73
N ASP A 204 2.96 -10.51 8.47
CA ASP A 204 2.22 -9.97 9.61
C ASP A 204 1.87 -8.50 9.40
N ILE A 205 0.86 -8.03 10.14
CA ILE A 205 0.42 -6.63 10.15
C ILE A 205 1.11 -5.89 11.30
N PHE A 206 1.64 -4.72 11.00
CA PHE A 206 2.35 -3.88 11.97
C PHE A 206 1.77 -2.48 12.04
N LEU A 207 1.67 -1.96 13.25
CA LEU A 207 1.45 -0.54 13.53
C LEU A 207 2.82 0.14 13.67
N ALA A 208 3.03 1.25 12.96
CA ALA A 208 4.30 1.96 12.96
C ALA A 208 4.13 3.47 13.06
N ASP A 209 5.14 4.13 13.60
CA ASP A 209 5.26 5.58 13.60
C ASP A 209 5.65 6.06 12.22
N LEU A 210 4.78 6.86 11.63
CA LEU A 210 4.91 7.34 10.27
C LEU A 210 6.14 8.24 10.10
N ARG A 211 6.55 8.99 11.12
CA ARG A 211 7.68 9.94 11.06
C ARG A 211 9.02 9.24 11.06
N THR A 212 9.16 8.19 11.86
CA THR A 212 10.43 7.51 12.15
C THR A 212 10.54 6.14 11.47
N GLY A 213 9.41 5.52 11.10
CA GLY A 213 9.36 4.12 10.64
C GLY A 213 9.49 3.12 11.79
N GLU A 214 9.49 3.56 13.05
CA GLU A 214 9.59 2.69 14.21
C GLU A 214 8.33 1.83 14.34
N ILE A 215 8.52 0.51 14.46
CA ILE A 215 7.43 -0.42 14.73
C ILE A 215 6.94 -0.22 16.16
N LYS A 216 5.68 0.19 16.32
CA LYS A 216 5.03 0.37 17.61
C LYS A 216 4.41 -0.92 18.12
N LYS A 217 3.86 -1.73 17.21
CA LYS A 217 3.23 -3.00 17.57
C LYS A 217 3.18 -3.96 16.39
N GLN A 218 3.41 -5.25 16.66
CA GLN A 218 3.01 -6.35 15.79
C GLN A 218 1.56 -6.72 16.13
N LEU A 219 0.63 -6.56 15.19
CA LEU A 219 -0.81 -6.73 15.40
C LEU A 219 -1.29 -8.16 15.14
N THR A 220 -0.52 -8.92 14.35
CA THR A 220 -0.78 -10.34 14.07
C THR A 220 0.48 -11.16 14.28
N THR A 221 0.32 -12.43 14.59
CA THR A 221 1.42 -13.40 14.73
C THR A 221 1.04 -14.74 14.11
N THR A 222 0.09 -14.75 13.19
CA THR A 222 -0.48 -15.99 12.65
C THR A 222 0.43 -16.50 11.55
N SER A 223 0.72 -17.80 11.56
CA SER A 223 1.42 -18.42 10.42
C SER A 223 0.57 -18.30 9.15
N GLY A 224 1.17 -17.84 8.06
CA GLY A 224 0.53 -17.65 6.77
C GLY A 224 0.59 -16.20 6.28
N TYR A 225 -0.53 -15.70 5.77
CA TYR A 225 -0.57 -14.38 5.14
C TYR A 225 -1.60 -13.49 5.84
N ASP A 226 -1.13 -12.59 6.70
CA ASP A 226 -1.94 -11.53 7.29
C ASP A 226 -1.54 -10.19 6.63
N ALA A 227 -2.44 -9.64 5.80
CA ALA A 227 -2.18 -8.43 5.01
C ALA A 227 -3.45 -7.70 4.57
N GLU A 228 -3.33 -6.78 3.60
CA GLU A 228 -4.46 -6.07 2.98
C GLU A 228 -5.36 -5.39 4.04
N CYS A 229 -4.73 -4.68 4.99
CA CYS A 229 -5.39 -4.16 6.17
C CYS A 229 -5.81 -2.69 6.05
N SER A 230 -6.95 -2.32 6.62
CA SER A 230 -7.39 -0.93 6.73
C SER A 230 -8.15 -0.67 8.04
N PHE A 231 -8.12 0.57 8.50
CA PHE A 231 -8.84 1.01 9.70
C PHE A 231 -10.30 1.33 9.42
N SER A 232 -11.17 1.10 10.40
CA SER A 232 -12.50 1.71 10.45
C SER A 232 -12.39 3.23 10.55
N PRO A 233 -13.38 4.01 10.09
CA PRO A 233 -13.32 5.48 10.12
C PRO A 233 -13.09 6.07 11.52
N ASP A 234 -13.52 5.38 12.58
CA ASP A 234 -13.31 5.78 13.97
C ASP A 234 -11.97 5.32 14.56
N GLY A 235 -11.18 4.55 13.81
CA GLY A 235 -9.86 4.04 14.21
C GLY A 235 -9.88 2.91 15.23
N LYS A 236 -11.05 2.34 15.57
CA LYS A 236 -11.15 1.32 16.63
C LYS A 236 -11.03 -0.11 16.14
N THR A 237 -11.34 -0.35 14.88
CA THR A 237 -11.35 -1.69 14.27
C THR A 237 -10.44 -1.70 13.06
N ILE A 238 -9.82 -2.84 12.78
CA ILE A 238 -9.08 -3.12 11.56
C ILE A 238 -9.78 -4.26 10.83
N CYS A 239 -9.98 -4.13 9.52
CA CYS A 239 -10.33 -5.24 8.66
C CYS A 239 -9.09 -5.65 7.87
N PHE A 240 -8.92 -6.95 7.65
CA PHE A 240 -7.72 -7.49 7.00
C PHE A 240 -8.00 -8.83 6.32
N THR A 241 -7.11 -9.19 5.41
CA THR A 241 -7.10 -10.51 4.76
C THR A 241 -6.17 -11.43 5.54
N THR A 242 -6.64 -12.64 5.84
CA THR A 242 -5.85 -13.67 6.53
C THR A 242 -5.92 -14.99 5.76
N ARG A 243 -4.77 -15.66 5.60
CA ARG A 243 -4.68 -17.06 5.18
C ARG A 243 -4.10 -17.88 6.32
N ARG A 244 -4.96 -18.60 7.03
CA ARG A 244 -4.57 -19.45 8.17
C ARG A 244 -4.51 -20.91 7.73
N GLU A 245 -3.39 -21.58 7.97
CA GLU A 245 -3.22 -23.05 7.93
C GLU A 245 -4.05 -23.77 6.84
N GLY A 246 -3.68 -23.59 5.57
CA GLY A 246 -4.28 -24.32 4.44
C GLY A 246 -5.72 -23.91 4.07
N LYS A 247 -6.31 -22.95 4.78
CA LYS A 247 -7.63 -22.40 4.46
C LYS A 247 -7.56 -21.37 3.32
N PRO A 248 -8.67 -21.15 2.59
CA PRO A 248 -8.78 -20.03 1.65
C PRO A 248 -8.57 -18.67 2.34
N ASP A 249 -8.26 -17.65 1.55
CA ASP A 249 -8.15 -16.28 2.05
C ASP A 249 -9.52 -15.81 2.59
N ALA A 250 -9.52 -15.25 3.80
CA ALA A 250 -10.73 -14.79 4.47
C ALA A 250 -10.60 -13.34 4.93
N ILE A 251 -11.73 -12.66 5.09
CA ILE A 251 -11.79 -11.32 5.68
C ILE A 251 -12.06 -11.44 7.16
N TYR A 252 -11.19 -10.84 7.98
CA TYR A 252 -11.31 -10.80 9.43
C TYR A 252 -11.41 -9.35 9.90
N LEU A 253 -11.96 -9.20 11.11
CA LEU A 253 -11.95 -7.97 11.89
C LEU A 253 -11.11 -8.20 13.15
N MET A 254 -10.48 -7.14 13.64
CA MET A 254 -9.82 -7.11 14.95
C MET A 254 -9.90 -5.71 15.54
N ASN A 255 -9.69 -5.58 16.85
CA ASN A 255 -9.49 -4.28 17.48
C ASN A 255 -8.21 -3.62 16.95
N ALA A 256 -8.13 -2.29 17.02
CA ALA A 256 -6.95 -1.54 16.55
C ALA A 256 -5.64 -1.90 17.27
N ASP A 257 -5.74 -2.55 18.44
CA ASP A 257 -4.59 -3.08 19.17
C ASP A 257 -4.23 -4.53 18.79
N GLY A 258 -4.93 -5.15 17.85
CA GLY A 258 -4.71 -6.52 17.38
C GLY A 258 -5.49 -7.60 18.13
N SER A 259 -6.21 -7.25 19.19
CA SER A 259 -7.05 -8.19 19.95
C SER A 259 -8.39 -8.48 19.26
N ASP A 260 -9.15 -9.47 19.77
CA ASP A 260 -10.48 -9.86 19.28
C ASP A 260 -10.55 -10.14 17.77
N GLN A 261 -9.59 -10.92 17.27
CA GLN A 261 -9.60 -11.32 15.87
C GLN A 261 -10.74 -12.29 15.58
N ARG A 262 -11.68 -11.88 14.72
CA ARG A 262 -12.87 -12.67 14.36
C ARG A 262 -13.15 -12.66 12.86
N PRO A 263 -13.64 -13.77 12.29
CA PRO A 263 -14.01 -13.79 10.87
C PRO A 263 -15.20 -12.87 10.60
N LEU A 264 -15.15 -12.14 9.48
CA LEU A 264 -16.30 -11.45 8.88
C LEU A 264 -16.82 -12.21 7.68
N VAL A 265 -15.91 -12.61 6.77
CA VAL A 265 -16.22 -13.41 5.59
C VAL A 265 -15.21 -14.55 5.50
N ALA A 266 -15.64 -15.75 5.87
CA ALA A 266 -14.85 -16.96 5.78
C ALA A 266 -15.72 -18.07 5.18
N LYS A 267 -15.52 -18.35 3.88
CA LYS A 267 -16.29 -19.35 3.16
C LYS A 267 -15.36 -20.32 2.46
N GLU A 268 -15.61 -21.61 2.66
CA GLU A 268 -14.83 -22.66 2.02
C GLU A 268 -14.96 -22.61 0.49
N GLY A 269 -13.84 -22.82 -0.21
CA GLY A 269 -13.78 -22.73 -1.66
C GLY A 269 -13.93 -21.32 -2.23
N VAL A 270 -13.84 -20.27 -1.42
CA VAL A 270 -13.87 -18.87 -1.86
C VAL A 270 -12.67 -18.13 -1.29
N ASP A 271 -11.90 -17.49 -2.16
CA ASP A 271 -10.77 -16.62 -1.78
C ASP A 271 -11.24 -15.16 -1.76
N CYS A 272 -11.15 -14.53 -0.59
CA CYS A 272 -11.52 -13.13 -0.36
C CYS A 272 -10.28 -12.25 -0.12
N GLY A 273 -10.36 -10.95 -0.36
CA GLY A 273 -9.31 -10.02 0.08
C GLY A 273 -9.55 -8.57 -0.29
N GLY A 274 -8.55 -7.72 -0.04
CA GLY A 274 -8.57 -6.27 -0.23
C GLY A 274 -9.72 -5.56 0.50
N PRO A 275 -9.95 -5.81 1.80
CA PRO A 275 -11.06 -5.22 2.53
C PRO A 275 -10.84 -3.74 2.87
N PHE A 276 -11.88 -2.93 2.66
CA PHE A 276 -11.95 -1.54 3.14
C PHE A 276 -13.27 -1.25 3.81
N PHE A 277 -13.26 -0.45 4.88
CA PHE A 277 -14.49 0.05 5.48
C PHE A 277 -15.18 1.10 4.60
N SER A 278 -16.51 1.12 4.64
CA SER A 278 -17.30 2.24 4.13
C SER A 278 -17.01 3.51 4.95
N PRO A 279 -17.23 4.71 4.37
CA PRO A 279 -17.05 5.98 5.09
C PRO A 279 -17.88 6.11 6.36
N ASP A 280 -19.05 5.45 6.43
CA ASP A 280 -19.91 5.41 7.61
C ASP A 280 -19.57 4.28 8.60
N GLY A 281 -18.58 3.45 8.28
CA GLY A 281 -18.10 2.35 9.12
C GLY A 281 -19.06 1.16 9.23
N LYS A 282 -20.17 1.12 8.47
CA LYS A 282 -21.19 0.06 8.59
C LYS A 282 -20.94 -1.14 7.69
N TRP A 283 -20.10 -0.99 6.68
CA TRP A 283 -19.84 -2.01 5.67
C TRP A 283 -18.35 -2.22 5.43
N VAL A 284 -18.01 -3.39 4.93
CA VAL A 284 -16.68 -3.73 4.41
C VAL A 284 -16.83 -4.14 2.94
N ILE A 285 -16.17 -3.42 2.03
CA ILE A 285 -16.04 -3.78 0.62
C ILE A 285 -14.83 -4.68 0.43
N TYR A 286 -14.91 -5.69 -0.43
CA TYR A 286 -13.82 -6.64 -0.67
C TYR A 286 -13.98 -7.32 -2.03
N ARG A 287 -12.90 -7.95 -2.53
CA ARG A 287 -12.96 -8.86 -3.68
C ARG A 287 -13.19 -10.30 -3.23
N ALA A 288 -13.89 -11.09 -4.02
CA ALA A 288 -13.96 -12.53 -3.83
C ALA A 288 -14.03 -13.29 -5.16
N SER A 289 -13.46 -14.49 -5.17
CA SER A 289 -13.49 -15.43 -6.29
C SER A 289 -13.65 -16.86 -5.78
N ALA A 290 -14.45 -17.67 -6.47
CA ALA A 290 -14.44 -19.11 -6.21
C ALA A 290 -13.05 -19.69 -6.48
N LYS A 291 -12.65 -20.70 -5.71
CA LYS A 291 -11.34 -21.35 -5.84
C LYS A 291 -11.10 -21.81 -7.28
N GLY A 292 -9.98 -21.39 -7.86
CA GLY A 292 -9.62 -21.70 -9.26
C GLY A 292 -10.38 -20.89 -10.32
N SER A 293 -11.34 -20.05 -9.93
CA SER A 293 -12.02 -19.13 -10.85
C SER A 293 -11.11 -17.99 -11.24
N ARG A 294 -11.18 -17.60 -12.52
CA ARG A 294 -10.58 -16.35 -13.03
C ARG A 294 -11.55 -15.18 -12.96
N VAL A 295 -12.82 -15.44 -12.68
CA VAL A 295 -13.83 -14.41 -12.44
C VAL A 295 -13.76 -14.03 -10.97
N MET A 296 -13.65 -12.71 -10.74
CA MET A 296 -13.57 -12.10 -9.41
C MET A 296 -14.58 -10.98 -9.36
N HIS A 297 -15.33 -10.90 -8.28
CA HIS A 297 -16.34 -9.87 -8.08
C HIS A 297 -16.03 -9.06 -6.82
N SER A 298 -16.49 -7.82 -6.81
CA SER A 298 -16.55 -6.99 -5.62
C SER A 298 -17.87 -7.21 -4.88
N TYR A 299 -17.77 -7.28 -3.57
CA TYR A 299 -18.88 -7.46 -2.63
C TYR A 299 -18.76 -6.44 -1.51
N MET A 300 -19.87 -6.21 -0.82
CA MET A 300 -19.92 -5.40 0.39
C MET A 300 -20.71 -6.15 1.46
N THR A 301 -20.12 -6.38 2.63
CA THR A 301 -20.75 -7.09 3.76
C THR A 301 -20.87 -6.16 4.96
N SER A 302 -22.02 -6.17 5.65
CA SER A 302 -22.21 -5.37 6.85
C SER A 302 -21.23 -5.80 7.94
N VAL A 303 -20.77 -4.88 8.80
CA VAL A 303 -19.75 -5.18 9.83
C VAL A 303 -20.22 -6.24 10.86
N ASP A 304 -21.54 -6.43 10.99
CA ASP A 304 -22.13 -7.50 11.79
C ASP A 304 -22.30 -8.84 11.03
N GLY A 305 -21.91 -8.90 9.76
CA GLY A 305 -21.93 -10.08 8.90
C GLY A 305 -23.32 -10.48 8.37
N LYS A 306 -24.39 -9.74 8.69
CA LYS A 306 -25.77 -10.17 8.40
C LYS A 306 -26.24 -9.88 6.98
N GLN A 307 -25.64 -8.91 6.30
CA GLN A 307 -26.05 -8.49 4.96
C GLN A 307 -24.86 -8.51 4.02
N THR A 308 -25.06 -8.97 2.79
CA THR A 308 -24.06 -8.94 1.73
C THR A 308 -24.69 -8.47 0.43
N ILE A 309 -24.06 -7.49 -0.21
CA ILE A 309 -24.44 -6.93 -1.51
C ILE A 309 -23.36 -7.32 -2.51
N THR A 310 -23.78 -7.92 -3.62
CA THR A 310 -22.89 -8.12 -4.79
C THR A 310 -22.82 -6.83 -5.59
N LEU A 311 -21.64 -6.21 -5.65
CA LEU A 311 -21.45 -4.94 -6.34
C LEU A 311 -21.17 -5.10 -7.82
N THR A 312 -20.47 -6.15 -8.25
CA THR A 312 -20.15 -6.39 -9.66
C THR A 312 -20.67 -7.74 -10.15
N ARG A 313 -21.16 -7.83 -11.39
CA ARG A 313 -21.79 -9.06 -11.93
C ARG A 313 -21.24 -9.51 -13.29
N THR A 314 -20.08 -8.99 -13.68
CA THR A 314 -19.47 -9.22 -15.00
C THR A 314 -18.50 -10.39 -14.98
N PRO A 315 -18.44 -11.20 -16.05
CA PRO A 315 -17.60 -12.40 -16.11
C PRO A 315 -16.12 -12.06 -16.41
N ARG A 316 -15.55 -11.16 -15.63
CA ARG A 316 -14.17 -10.64 -15.76
C ARG A 316 -13.51 -10.56 -14.38
N ILE A 317 -12.25 -10.14 -14.33
CA ILE A 317 -11.62 -9.81 -13.05
C ILE A 317 -12.10 -8.42 -12.66
N ASN A 318 -12.72 -8.28 -11.49
CA ASN A 318 -13.03 -7.01 -10.84
C ASN A 318 -12.23 -6.97 -9.53
N TRP A 319 -11.28 -6.05 -9.43
CA TRP A 319 -10.20 -6.08 -8.45
C TRP A 319 -10.02 -4.74 -7.73
N ALA A 320 -9.50 -4.81 -6.50
CA ALA A 320 -9.17 -3.67 -5.64
C ALA A 320 -10.26 -2.59 -5.56
N PRO A 321 -11.46 -2.93 -5.06
CA PRO A 321 -12.52 -1.95 -4.91
C PRO A 321 -12.23 -0.97 -3.76
N PHE A 322 -12.54 0.31 -3.94
CA PHE A 322 -12.37 1.36 -2.95
C PHE A 322 -13.55 2.34 -2.97
N PHE A 323 -14.04 2.75 -1.79
CA PHE A 323 -15.18 3.65 -1.70
C PHE A 323 -14.83 5.08 -2.13
N HIS A 324 -15.78 5.71 -2.83
CA HIS A 324 -15.85 7.16 -2.85
C HIS A 324 -16.30 7.67 -1.45
N PRO A 325 -15.78 8.79 -0.93
CA PRO A 325 -16.11 9.27 0.42
C PRO A 325 -17.60 9.60 0.65
N SER A 326 -18.38 9.77 -0.42
CA SER A 326 -19.84 9.90 -0.29
C SER A 326 -20.56 8.61 0.15
N GLY A 327 -19.90 7.45 0.07
CA GLY A 327 -20.48 6.13 0.36
C GLY A 327 -21.42 5.57 -0.71
N ASN A 328 -21.86 6.40 -1.68
CA ASN A 328 -22.81 6.00 -2.73
C ASN A 328 -22.16 5.32 -3.94
N TYR A 329 -20.83 5.37 -4.05
CA TYR A 329 -20.06 4.82 -5.16
C TYR A 329 -18.79 4.13 -4.68
N ALA A 330 -18.30 3.19 -5.49
CA ALA A 330 -16.99 2.59 -5.33
C ALA A 330 -16.28 2.53 -6.70
N ALA A 331 -14.99 2.82 -6.72
CA ALA A 331 -14.13 2.60 -7.88
C ALA A 331 -13.44 1.24 -7.76
N TYR A 332 -13.13 0.60 -8.87
CA TYR A 332 -12.43 -0.68 -8.90
C TYR A 332 -11.74 -0.87 -10.26
N GLY A 333 -10.67 -1.65 -10.30
CA GLY A 333 -10.01 -2.02 -11.55
C GLY A 333 -10.69 -3.24 -12.17
N ALA A 334 -10.86 -3.28 -13.48
CA ALA A 334 -11.41 -4.45 -14.16
C ALA A 334 -10.73 -4.74 -15.49
N THR A 335 -10.56 -6.02 -15.80
CA THR A 335 -9.95 -6.40 -17.08
C THR A 335 -10.82 -5.97 -18.26
N ALA A 336 -10.23 -5.30 -19.24
CA ALA A 336 -10.86 -5.06 -20.53
C ALA A 336 -11.18 -6.39 -21.24
N LYS A 337 -12.19 -6.42 -22.12
CA LYS A 337 -12.67 -7.66 -22.76
C LYS A 337 -11.52 -8.41 -23.46
N GLY A 338 -11.15 -9.57 -22.93
CA GLY A 338 -10.23 -10.51 -23.59
C GLY A 338 -8.76 -10.39 -23.21
N SER A 339 -8.36 -9.46 -22.35
CA SER A 339 -6.96 -9.29 -21.92
C SER A 339 -6.82 -9.33 -20.40
N TYR A 340 -5.81 -10.06 -19.92
CA TYR A 340 -5.52 -10.21 -18.48
C TYR A 340 -4.46 -9.22 -17.97
N SER A 341 -3.84 -8.47 -18.87
CA SER A 341 -2.84 -7.43 -18.56
C SER A 341 -3.40 -6.03 -18.78
N ASP A 342 -4.61 -5.93 -19.30
CA ASP A 342 -5.29 -4.69 -19.66
C ASP A 342 -6.41 -4.45 -18.65
N PHE A 343 -6.24 -3.42 -17.82
CA PHE A 343 -7.18 -3.07 -16.76
C PHE A 343 -7.59 -1.63 -16.93
N ASP A 344 -8.88 -1.37 -16.76
CA ASP A 344 -9.43 -0.04 -16.66
C ASP A 344 -10.08 0.16 -15.30
N ILE A 345 -10.16 1.42 -14.87
CA ILE A 345 -10.88 1.81 -13.67
C ILE A 345 -12.33 2.06 -14.02
N PHE A 346 -13.23 1.45 -13.26
CA PHE A 346 -14.67 1.65 -13.35
C PHE A 346 -15.18 2.22 -12.03
N LEU A 347 -16.28 2.96 -12.12
CA LEU A 347 -17.08 3.42 -10.99
C LEU A 347 -18.42 2.69 -10.98
N VAL A 348 -18.87 2.21 -9.83
CA VAL A 348 -20.15 1.51 -9.63
C VAL A 348 -20.92 2.09 -8.46
N LYS A 349 -22.25 2.03 -8.52
CA LYS A 349 -23.14 2.36 -7.39
C LYS A 349 -23.05 1.30 -6.28
N THR A 350 -23.11 1.73 -5.02
CA THR A 350 -23.07 0.83 -3.84
C THR A 350 -24.43 0.29 -3.41
N ASP A 351 -25.51 0.73 -4.07
CA ASP A 351 -26.90 0.33 -3.79
C ASP A 351 -27.28 -1.09 -4.28
N GLY A 352 -26.36 -1.77 -4.98
CA GLY A 352 -26.56 -3.12 -5.50
C GLY A 352 -27.29 -3.21 -6.84
N SER A 353 -27.69 -2.08 -7.44
CA SER A 353 -28.31 -2.02 -8.78
C SER A 353 -27.41 -2.56 -9.90
N PHE A 354 -26.10 -2.55 -9.67
CA PHE A 354 -25.05 -2.85 -10.64
C PHE A 354 -25.18 -2.07 -11.95
N GLU A 355 -24.80 -0.80 -11.87
CA GLU A 355 -24.55 0.05 -13.02
C GLU A 355 -23.14 0.64 -12.90
N GLU A 356 -22.38 0.58 -13.99
CA GLU A 356 -20.97 0.99 -14.03
C GLU A 356 -20.69 2.00 -15.13
N VAL A 357 -19.60 2.75 -14.96
CA VAL A 357 -19.06 3.66 -15.97
C VAL A 357 -17.53 3.57 -15.93
N ALA A 358 -16.90 3.54 -17.09
CA ALA A 358 -15.44 3.57 -17.19
C ALA A 358 -14.92 4.98 -16.86
N LEU A 359 -13.86 5.04 -16.05
CA LEU A 359 -13.10 6.27 -15.76
C LEU A 359 -11.83 6.35 -16.61
N THR A 360 -11.25 5.21 -16.96
CA THR A 360 -10.12 5.08 -17.89
C THR A 360 -10.50 4.21 -19.08
N VAL A 361 -9.81 4.39 -20.21
CA VAL A 361 -9.99 3.58 -21.44
C VAL A 361 -8.64 3.36 -22.16
N ASP A 362 -7.56 3.21 -21.40
CA ASP A 362 -6.22 3.09 -21.96
C ASP A 362 -5.84 1.64 -22.25
N THR A 363 -4.96 1.44 -23.24
CA THR A 363 -4.30 0.15 -23.42
C THR A 363 -3.21 0.01 -22.37
N GLY A 364 -3.40 -0.88 -21.40
CA GLY A 364 -2.42 -1.13 -20.34
C GLY A 364 -3.06 -1.37 -18.99
N PHE A 365 -2.26 -1.26 -17.94
CA PHE A 365 -2.75 -1.48 -16.59
C PHE A 365 -3.16 -0.15 -15.95
N ASP A 366 -4.45 0.05 -15.70
CA ASP A 366 -5.00 1.03 -14.77
C ASP A 366 -5.77 0.33 -13.63
N GLY A 367 -5.32 0.49 -12.39
CA GLY A 367 -5.95 -0.19 -11.26
C GLY A 367 -5.57 0.37 -9.90
N LEU A 368 -6.05 -0.28 -8.84
CA LEU A 368 -5.86 0.14 -7.44
C LEU A 368 -6.28 1.61 -7.20
N PRO A 369 -7.53 1.99 -7.54
CA PRO A 369 -8.00 3.35 -7.36
C PRO A 369 -8.19 3.69 -5.87
N ALA A 370 -7.91 4.93 -5.49
CA ALA A 370 -8.26 5.47 -4.17
C ALA A 370 -8.64 6.95 -4.28
N PHE A 371 -9.74 7.35 -3.64
CA PHE A 371 -10.18 8.74 -3.61
C PHE A 371 -9.51 9.52 -2.48
N SER A 372 -9.31 10.82 -2.71
CA SER A 372 -9.01 11.77 -1.64
C SER A 372 -10.19 11.88 -0.66
N PRO A 373 -9.95 12.30 0.60
CA PRO A 373 -11.01 12.40 1.62
C PRO A 373 -12.17 13.33 1.23
N ASP A 374 -11.89 14.35 0.40
CA ASP A 374 -12.90 15.28 -0.12
C ASP A 374 -13.60 14.78 -1.40
N GLY A 375 -13.16 13.64 -1.95
CA GLY A 375 -13.70 13.02 -3.15
C GLY A 375 -13.36 13.73 -4.46
N LYS A 376 -12.51 14.75 -4.44
CA LYS A 376 -12.21 15.58 -5.62
C LYS A 376 -10.98 15.11 -6.40
N THR A 377 -10.17 14.23 -5.83
CA THR A 377 -8.99 13.67 -6.48
C THR A 377 -9.06 12.15 -6.41
N ILE A 378 -8.62 11.48 -7.47
CA ILE A 378 -8.40 10.05 -7.49
C ILE A 378 -6.92 9.76 -7.72
N ALA A 379 -6.38 8.82 -6.96
CA ALA A 379 -5.09 8.21 -7.18
C ALA A 379 -5.29 6.83 -7.79
N TRP A 380 -4.41 6.44 -8.72
CA TRP A 380 -4.40 5.08 -9.24
C TRP A 380 -3.01 4.65 -9.70
N SER A 381 -2.84 3.35 -9.91
CA SER A 381 -1.63 2.77 -10.48
C SER A 381 -1.83 2.63 -11.98
N SER A 382 -0.94 3.23 -12.78
CA SER A 382 -1.05 3.26 -14.24
C SER A 382 0.24 2.84 -14.93
N GLY A 383 0.12 2.00 -15.95
CA GLY A 383 1.19 1.68 -16.91
C GLY A 383 1.41 2.76 -17.98
N ARG A 384 0.68 3.89 -17.92
CA ARG A 384 0.93 5.04 -18.78
C ARG A 384 2.38 5.48 -18.64
N GLY A 385 3.11 5.52 -19.75
CA GLY A 385 4.54 5.85 -19.74
C GLY A 385 5.47 4.67 -19.42
N GLY A 386 4.97 3.43 -19.40
CA GLY A 386 5.79 2.22 -19.32
C GLY A 386 5.45 1.34 -18.10
N ASN A 387 6.39 1.23 -17.17
CA ASN A 387 6.14 0.45 -15.95
C ASN A 387 5.09 1.15 -15.06
N PRO A 388 4.26 0.40 -14.32
CA PRO A 388 3.25 0.99 -13.44
C PRO A 388 3.82 2.02 -12.46
N GLN A 389 3.20 3.20 -12.42
CA GLN A 389 3.49 4.31 -11.50
C GLN A 389 2.19 4.83 -10.87
N VAL A 390 2.29 5.65 -9.82
CA VAL A 390 1.14 6.32 -9.21
C VAL A 390 0.79 7.58 -10.01
N PHE A 391 -0.48 7.72 -10.35
CA PHE A 391 -1.07 8.88 -11.02
C PHE A 391 -2.14 9.51 -10.14
N LEU A 392 -2.34 10.82 -10.33
CA LEU A 392 -3.37 11.63 -9.71
C LEU A 392 -4.17 12.37 -10.77
N ALA A 393 -5.46 12.54 -10.55
CA ALA A 393 -6.33 13.38 -11.37
C ALA A 393 -7.44 14.00 -10.53
N ASP A 394 -7.92 15.16 -10.95
CA ASP A 394 -9.16 15.73 -10.48
C ASP A 394 -10.31 14.84 -10.96
N PHE A 395 -11.09 14.34 -10.01
CA PHE A 395 -12.22 13.47 -10.26
C PHE A 395 -13.48 14.29 -10.50
N VAL A 396 -14.14 14.03 -11.63
CA VAL A 396 -15.43 14.60 -11.97
C VAL A 396 -16.47 13.51 -11.93
N MET A 397 -17.45 13.64 -11.03
CA MET A 397 -18.52 12.64 -10.88
C MET A 397 -19.28 12.47 -12.20
N PRO A 398 -19.36 11.24 -12.75
CA PRO A 398 -20.14 10.96 -13.94
C PRO A 398 -21.63 11.28 -13.73
N PRO A 399 -22.34 11.84 -14.73
CA PRO A 399 -23.79 12.02 -14.64
C PRO A 399 -24.49 10.66 -14.60
N ALA A 400 -25.69 10.60 -14.01
CA ALA A 400 -26.46 9.35 -13.89
C ALA A 400 -26.65 8.62 -15.23
N SER A 401 -26.78 9.36 -16.34
CA SER A 401 -26.94 8.81 -17.70
C SER A 401 -25.71 8.07 -18.24
N ALA A 402 -24.53 8.30 -17.66
CA ALA A 402 -23.29 7.64 -18.05
C ALA A 402 -23.18 6.21 -17.51
N PHE A 403 -23.84 5.92 -16.39
CA PHE A 403 -23.86 4.58 -15.80
C PHE A 403 -24.67 3.64 -16.68
N LYS A 404 -24.07 2.52 -17.06
CA LYS A 404 -24.71 1.48 -17.87
C LYS A 404 -24.82 0.21 -17.05
N PRO A 405 -25.90 -0.59 -17.22
CA PRO A 405 -25.93 -1.94 -16.69
C PRO A 405 -24.72 -2.70 -17.24
N GLY A 406 -23.96 -3.37 -16.37
CA GLY A 406 -22.85 -4.18 -16.87
C GLY A 406 -23.36 -5.35 -17.73
N PRO A 407 -22.52 -5.92 -18.62
CA PRO A 407 -22.93 -7.00 -19.50
C PRO A 407 -23.51 -8.16 -18.69
N LYS A 408 -24.78 -8.50 -18.96
CA LYS A 408 -25.46 -9.61 -18.30
C LYS A 408 -24.66 -10.90 -18.54
N ALA A 409 -24.34 -11.63 -17.47
CA ALA A 409 -23.89 -13.01 -17.62
C ALA A 409 -24.96 -13.76 -18.43
N ALA A 410 -24.55 -14.44 -19.50
CA ALA A 410 -25.48 -15.27 -20.27
C ALA A 410 -26.18 -16.25 -19.31
N PRO A 411 -27.51 -16.43 -19.39
CA PRO A 411 -28.19 -17.40 -18.55
C PRO A 411 -27.56 -18.77 -18.78
N LYS A 412 -27.15 -19.44 -17.69
CA LYS A 412 -26.82 -20.86 -17.76
C LYS A 412 -28.11 -21.59 -18.13
N SER A 413 -28.18 -22.19 -19.33
CA SER A 413 -29.30 -23.07 -19.67
C SER A 413 -29.45 -24.15 -18.59
N PRO A 414 -30.67 -24.40 -18.09
CA PRO A 414 -30.91 -25.45 -17.12
C PRO A 414 -31.00 -26.79 -17.85
N HIS A 415 -29.88 -27.34 -18.30
CA HIS A 415 -29.82 -28.73 -18.75
C HIS A 415 -28.66 -29.45 -18.08
N GLY A 416 -29.05 -30.21 -17.06
CA GLY A 416 -28.24 -31.17 -16.34
C GLY A 416 -29.07 -31.89 -15.28
N ALA A 417 -30.38 -32.05 -15.52
CA ALA A 417 -31.20 -32.99 -14.77
C ALA A 417 -30.82 -34.39 -15.27
N GLY A 418 -30.38 -35.23 -14.33
CA GLY A 418 -29.95 -36.60 -14.62
C GLY A 418 -31.05 -37.41 -15.29
N SER A 419 -30.71 -38.08 -16.38
CA SER A 419 -31.43 -39.27 -16.83
C SER A 419 -30.80 -40.47 -16.12
N GLY A 420 -31.48 -40.93 -15.07
CA GLY A 420 -31.16 -42.17 -14.39
C GLY A 420 -31.23 -43.37 -15.33
N HIS A 421 -30.33 -44.31 -15.11
CA HIS A 421 -30.49 -45.70 -15.54
C HIS A 421 -31.73 -46.30 -14.90
N GLY A 422 -32.61 -46.87 -15.72
CA GLY A 422 -33.75 -47.69 -15.30
C GLY A 422 -34.40 -48.26 -16.56
N GLY A 423 -34.20 -49.56 -16.80
CA GLY A 423 -34.46 -50.18 -18.09
C GLY A 423 -35.89 -50.71 -18.33
N SER A 424 -35.92 -51.62 -19.30
CA SER A 424 -37.02 -52.48 -19.78
C SER A 424 -37.89 -51.94 -20.92
N GLY A 425 -37.98 -52.76 -21.98
CA GLY A 425 -39.25 -53.02 -22.65
C GLY A 425 -39.41 -52.61 -24.12
N GLY A 426 -39.01 -53.49 -25.04
CA GLY A 426 -39.95 -54.04 -26.04
C GLY A 426 -40.21 -53.31 -27.38
N HIS A 427 -39.86 -54.04 -28.46
CA HIS A 427 -40.45 -54.05 -29.82
C HIS A 427 -40.34 -52.78 -30.69
N GLY A 428 -40.05 -52.81 -32.01
CA GLY A 428 -39.83 -53.88 -32.99
C GLY A 428 -39.69 -53.26 -34.41
N GLY A 429 -39.20 -54.04 -35.38
CA GLY A 429 -39.27 -53.80 -36.84
C GLY A 429 -38.15 -52.92 -37.44
N SER A 430 -37.12 -53.51 -38.08
CA SER A 430 -36.93 -53.69 -39.55
C SER A 430 -36.75 -52.35 -40.31
N SER A 431 -35.77 -52.14 -41.20
CA SER A 431 -35.19 -52.99 -42.24
C SER A 431 -34.02 -52.26 -42.95
N GLY A 432 -33.16 -53.00 -43.67
CA GLY A 432 -32.35 -52.53 -44.81
C GLY A 432 -30.83 -52.34 -44.56
N HIS A 433 -29.97 -53.36 -44.70
CA HIS A 433 -29.27 -53.88 -45.90
C HIS A 433 -27.98 -53.15 -46.34
N GLY A 434 -26.91 -53.96 -46.47
CA GLY A 434 -25.68 -53.74 -47.25
C GLY A 434 -24.47 -53.30 -46.43
N GLY A 435 -23.32 -53.99 -46.34
CA GLY A 435 -22.81 -55.17 -47.01
C GLY A 435 -21.28 -55.01 -47.21
N SER A 436 -20.49 -56.00 -46.75
CA SER A 436 -19.13 -56.44 -47.19
C SER A 436 -17.97 -55.42 -47.22
N GLY A 437 -16.70 -55.74 -46.96
CA GLY A 437 -15.97 -57.00 -46.72
C GLY A 437 -14.56 -56.64 -46.16
N HIS A 438 -13.99 -57.48 -45.29
CA HIS A 438 -12.86 -58.39 -45.55
C HIS A 438 -11.55 -57.71 -45.99
N GLY A 439 -10.39 -57.96 -45.38
CA GLY A 439 -10.03 -58.92 -44.34
C GLY A 439 -8.57 -58.75 -43.94
#